data_AF-A0AAU5PSB4-F1
#
_entry.id   AF-A0AAU5PSB4-F1
#
_cell.length_a   1.000
_cell.length_b   1.000
_cell.length_c   1.000
_cell.angle_alpha   90.00
_cell.angle_beta   90.00
_cell.angle_gamma   90.00
#
_symmetry.space_group_name_H-M   'P 1'
#
loop_
_entity.id
_entity.type
_entity.pdbx_description
1 polymer ?
#
loop_
_entity_poly.entity_id
_entity_poly.type
_entity_poly.pdbx_seq_one_letter_code
_entity_poly.pdbx_strand_id
1 'polypeptide(L)' 'MRALERAAELTRNNHLVEAMATAEPVILAADEHESADIRQWLTDHANDFTREA' A
#
# COMPACT_ATOMS: atom_id res chain seq x y z
N MET A 1 5.95 1.17 -7.04
CA MET A 1 4.48 1.13 -6.92
C MET A 1 3.86 -0.27 -6.97
N ARG A 2 4.30 -1.22 -7.81
CA ARG A 2 3.73 -2.59 -7.89
C ARG A 2 3.48 -3.31 -6.55
N ALA A 3 4.35 -3.13 -5.55
CA ALA A 3 4.17 -3.72 -4.22
C ALA A 3 2.95 -3.14 -3.48
N LEU A 4 2.72 -1.83 -3.60
CA LEU A 4 1.57 -1.16 -2.98
C LEU A 4 0.26 -1.54 -3.69
N GLU A 5 0.27 -1.62 -5.02
CA GLU A 5 -0.86 -2.13 -5.81
C GLU A 5 -1.23 -3.56 -5.40
N ARG A 6 -0.21 -4.42 -5.22
CA ARG A 6 -0.42 -5.79 -4.75
C ARG A 6 -0.94 -5.84 -3.31
N ALA A 7 -0.45 -4.97 -2.43
CA ALA A 7 -0.94 -4.88 -1.06
C ALA A 7 -2.40 -4.40 -1.00
N ALA A 8 -2.79 -3.46 -1.85
CA ALA A 8 -4.18 -3.03 -2.02
C ALA A 8 -5.09 -4.19 -2.47
N GLU A 9 -4.68 -4.95 -3.49
CA GLU A 9 -5.40 -6.16 -3.93
C GLU A 9 -5.57 -7.19 -2.81
N LEU A 10 -4.49 -7.47 -2.07
CA LEU A 10 -4.52 -8.40 -0.95
C LEU A 10 -5.45 -7.90 0.16
N THR A 11 -5.45 -6.59 0.43
CA THR A 11 -6.34 -5.98 1.43
C THR A 11 -7.81 -6.12 1.03
N ARG A 12 -8.17 -5.85 -0.24
CA ARG A 12 -9.53 -6.07 -0.76
C ARG A 12 -10.00 -7.52 -0.65
N ASN A 13 -9.07 -8.47 -0.73
CA ASN A 13 -9.36 -9.91 -0.59
C ASN A 13 -9.26 -10.41 0.86
N ASN A 14 -9.14 -9.52 1.85
CA ASN A 14 -9.05 -9.87 3.27
C ASN A 14 -7.75 -10.63 3.67
N HIS A 15 -6.66 -10.41 2.95
CA HIS A 15 -5.31 -10.95 3.20
C HIS A 15 -4.38 -9.89 3.82
N LEU A 16 -4.77 -9.27 4.93
CA LEU A 16 -4.04 -8.14 5.52
C LEU A 16 -2.57 -8.45 5.86
N VAL A 17 -2.28 -9.64 6.40
CA VAL A 17 -0.90 -10.01 6.78
C VAL A 17 0.01 -10.08 5.55
N GLU A 18 -0.47 -10.65 4.45
CA GLU A 18 0.27 -10.72 3.18
C GLU A 18 0.42 -9.34 2.55
N ALA A 19 -0.60 -8.49 2.64
CA ALA A 19 -0.54 -7.10 2.20
C ALA A 19 0.57 -6.33 2.92
N MET A 20 0.67 -6.48 4.25
CA MET A 20 1.71 -5.84 5.04
C MET A 20 3.10 -6.38 4.74
N ALA A 21 3.26 -7.70 4.65
CA ALA A 21 4.53 -8.31 4.25
C ALA A 21 5.01 -7.83 2.87
N THR A 22 4.08 -7.46 1.98
CA THR A 22 4.40 -6.92 0.65
C THR A 22 4.76 -5.43 0.69
N ALA A 23 4.03 -4.62 1.47
CA ALA A 23 4.18 -3.16 1.47
C ALA A 23 5.27 -2.64 2.42
N GLU A 24 5.42 -3.25 3.60
CA GLU A 24 6.30 -2.77 4.67
C GLU A 24 7.77 -2.61 4.23
N PRO A 25 8.40 -3.55 3.51
CA PRO A 25 9.79 -3.38 3.08
C PRO A 25 9.97 -2.19 2.15
N VAL A 26 8.98 -1.90 1.30
CA VAL A 26 9.02 -0.77 0.36
C VAL A 26 8.84 0.55 1.10
N ILE A 27 7.96 0.60 2.10
CA ILE A 27 7.74 1.78 2.93
C ILE A 27 8.99 2.10 3.76
N LEU A 28 9.63 1.08 4.34
CA LEU A 28 10.81 1.27 5.21
C LEU A 28 12.10 1.59 4.43
N ALA A 29 12.22 1.16 3.18
CA ALA A 29 13.39 1.41 2.35
C ALA A 29 13.34 2.74 1.60
N ALA A 30 12.19 3.43 1.58
CA ALA A 30 11.97 4.62 0.78
C ALA A 30 12.82 5.81 1.26
N ASP A 31 13.45 6.51 0.33
CA ASP A 31 14.05 7.81 0.60
C ASP A 31 12.98 8.92 0.77
N GLU A 32 13.40 10.17 0.97
CA GLU A 32 12.47 11.29 1.18
C GLU A 32 11.54 11.55 -0.01
N HIS A 33 12.05 11.38 -1.24
CA HIS A 33 11.28 11.60 -2.46
C HIS A 33 10.31 10.44 -2.69
N GLU A 34 10.80 9.21 -2.58
CA GLU A 34 9.99 7.99 -2.67
C GLU A 34 8.90 7.98 -1.59
N SER A 35 9.22 8.42 -0.38
CA SER A 35 8.23 8.57 0.71
C SER A 35 7.12 9.56 0.38
N ALA A 36 7.42 10.63 -0.36
CA ALA A 36 6.41 11.59 -0.80
C ALA A 36 5.47 10.95 -1.84
N ASP A 37 6.03 10.22 -2.80
CA ASP A 37 5.26 9.51 -3.82
C ASP A 37 4.40 8.40 -3.22
N ILE A 38 4.93 7.63 -2.26
CA ILE A 38 4.19 6.60 -1.53
C ILE A 38 3.02 7.22 -0.75
N ARG A 39 3.23 8.36 -0.07
CA ARG A 39 2.15 9.07 0.63
C ARG A 39 1.05 9.53 -0.31
N GLN A 40 1.42 10.11 -1.45
CA GLN A 40 0.45 10.54 -2.45
C GLN A 40 -0.35 9.35 -2.98
N TRP A 41 0.34 8.28 -3.37
CA TRP A 41 -0.31 7.06 -3.85
C TRP A 41 -1.28 6.46 -2.83
N LEU A 42 -0.87 6.35 -1.55
CA LEU A 42 -1.73 5.85 -0.47
C LEU A 42 -2.96 6.73 -0.24
N THR A 43 -2.82 8.05 -0.42
CA THR A 43 -3.94 9.00 -0.31
C THR A 43 -4.94 8.78 -1.43
N ASP A 44 -4.45 8.65 -2.67
CA ASP A 44 -5.29 8.46 -3.86
C ASP A 44 -6.00 7.09 -3.86
N HIS A 45 -5.44 6.10 -3.16
CA HIS A 45 -5.94 4.72 -3.11
C HIS A 45 -6.43 4.31 -1.71
N ALA A 46 -6.76 5.27 -0.84
CA ALA A 46 -7.21 4.97 0.52
C ALA A 46 -8.42 4.00 0.56
N ASN A 47 -9.31 4.14 -0.42
CA ASN A 47 -10.50 3.30 -0.60
C ASN A 47 -10.19 1.84 -0.94
N ASP A 48 -8.96 1.52 -1.33
CA ASP A 48 -8.54 0.13 -1.54
C ASP A 48 -8.25 -0.60 -0.21
N PHE A 49 -8.04 0.16 0.86
CA PHE A 49 -7.73 -0.35 2.19
C PHE A 49 -8.89 -0.19 3.18
N THR A 50 -9.79 0.76 2.92
CA THR A 50 -11.06 0.86 3.62
C THR A 50 -12.11 0.09 2.83
N ARG A 51 -12.87 -0.78 3.50
CA ARG A 51 -13.94 -1.54 2.84
C ARG A 51 -15.13 -0.60 2.58
N GLU A 52 -14.96 0.41 1.74
CA GLU A 52 -16.06 1.21 1.23
C GLU A 52 -16.73 0.43 0.09
N ALA A 53 -17.98 0.05 0.37
CA ALA A 53 -18.89 -0.64 -0.54
C ALA A 53 -19.71 0.37 -1.35
#